data_AF-A0A365ZG08-F1
#
_entry.id   AF-A0A365ZG08-F1
#
_cell.length_a   1.000
_cell.length_b   1.000
_cell.length_c   1.000
_cell.angle_alpha   90.00
_cell.angle_beta   90.00
_cell.angle_gamma   90.00
#
_symmetry.space_group_name_H-M   'P 1'
#
loop_
_entity.id
_entity.type
_entity.pdbx_description
1 polymer ?
#
loop_
_entity_poly.entity_id
_entity_poly.type
_entity_poly.pdbx_seq_one_letter_code
_entity_poly.pdbx_strand_id
1 'polypeptide(L)'
;RIDVAHGLVKAPGLPDMGQPGQLRLLGTDILPFFDQDGVHEIYRSWRTILDEYPTPRIGVAEAWTPTPDRTALYVRSDELHQAFNFHYLNTPWNAGELRRAIDSSLDSMRPVGAPSTWV
;
A
#
# COMPACT_ATOMS: atom_id res chain seq x y z
N ARG A 1 -3.49 6.68 -10.72
CA ARG A 1 -3.03 5.37 -10.19
C ARG A 1 -1.54 5.27 -10.44
N ILE A 2 -0.78 4.92 -9.41
CA ILE A 2 0.67 4.70 -9.46
C ILE A 2 0.88 3.19 -9.44
N ASP A 3 1.44 2.66 -10.52
CA ASP A 3 1.78 1.24 -10.66
C ASP A 3 2.98 0.90 -9.77
N VAL A 4 2.97 -0.28 -9.14
CA VAL A 4 4.05 -0.75 -8.23
C VAL A 4 4.50 0.35 -7.26
N ALA A 5 3.53 0.99 -6.59
CA ALA A 5 3.76 2.15 -5.73
C ALA A 5 4.76 1.87 -4.59
N HIS A 6 4.88 0.62 -4.19
CA HIS A 6 5.79 0.14 -3.16
C HIS A 6 7.23 -0.10 -3.66
N GLY A 7 7.54 0.11 -4.95
CA GLY A 7 8.84 -0.26 -5.56
C GLY A 7 9.86 0.85 -5.75
N LEU A 8 9.60 2.07 -5.26
CA LEU A 8 10.47 3.22 -5.54
C LEU A 8 11.76 3.22 -4.71
N VAL A 9 11.76 2.61 -3.51
CA VAL A 9 12.88 2.67 -2.56
C VAL A 9 13.41 1.28 -2.24
N LYS A 10 14.74 1.16 -2.17
CA LYS A 10 15.48 -0.07 -1.85
C LYS A 10 16.15 0.08 -0.49
N ALA A 11 16.32 -1.03 0.22
CA ALA A 11 16.98 -1.10 1.50
C ALA A 11 18.45 -0.66 1.37
N PRO A 12 18.96 0.14 2.32
CA PRO A 12 20.37 0.51 2.36
C PRO A 12 21.28 -0.72 2.36
N GLY A 13 22.41 -0.63 1.66
CA GLY A 13 23.38 -1.73 1.56
C GLY A 13 23.00 -2.83 0.57
N LEU A 14 21.83 -2.74 -0.08
CA LEU A 14 21.37 -3.66 -1.14
C LEU A 14 21.51 -5.14 -0.73
N PRO A 15 20.96 -5.57 0.42
CA PRO A 15 21.10 -6.94 0.88
C PRO A 15 20.44 -7.92 -0.08
N ASP A 16 21.01 -9.12 -0.16
CA ASP A 16 20.42 -10.23 -0.91
C ASP A 16 19.05 -10.63 -0.35
N MET A 17 18.22 -11.24 -1.20
CA MET A 17 17.01 -11.91 -0.74
C MET A 17 17.38 -13.14 0.10
N GLY A 18 16.65 -13.36 1.19
CA GLY A 18 17.01 -14.39 2.17
C GLY A 18 16.94 -15.83 1.63
N GLN A 19 16.01 -16.12 0.72
CA GLN A 19 15.85 -17.46 0.14
C GLN A 19 15.46 -17.39 -1.34
N PRO A 20 15.92 -18.35 -2.18
CA PRO A 20 15.44 -18.50 -3.55
C PRO A 20 13.92 -18.67 -3.60
N GLY A 21 13.27 -18.07 -4.61
CA GLY A 21 11.82 -18.21 -4.84
C GLY A 21 10.92 -17.30 -4.01
N GLN A 22 11.48 -16.40 -3.18
CA GLN A 22 10.69 -15.39 -2.47
C GLN A 22 10.08 -14.33 -3.40
N LEU A 23 10.73 -14.05 -4.54
CA LEU A 23 10.17 -13.11 -5.52
C LEU A 23 9.04 -13.77 -6.31
N ARG A 24 7.83 -13.27 -6.10
CA ARG A 24 6.61 -13.65 -6.83
C ARG A 24 6.03 -12.41 -7.49
N LEU A 25 5.41 -12.59 -8.66
CA LEU A 25 4.76 -11.49 -9.40
C LEU A 25 3.67 -10.81 -8.56
N LEU A 26 2.91 -11.61 -7.79
CA LEU A 26 1.83 -11.16 -6.90
C LEU A 26 2.13 -11.65 -5.48
N GLY A 27 3.24 -11.17 -4.91
CA GLY A 27 3.67 -11.52 -3.55
C GLY A 27 3.58 -10.33 -2.60
N THR A 28 3.36 -10.61 -1.32
CA THR A 28 3.40 -9.62 -0.23
C THR A 28 4.53 -9.92 0.76
N ASP A 29 5.53 -10.68 0.32
CA ASP A 29 6.70 -11.00 1.13
C ASP A 29 7.50 -9.74 1.44
N ILE A 30 8.11 -9.69 2.62
CA ILE A 30 9.00 -8.58 3.00
C ILE A 30 10.29 -8.73 2.21
N LEU A 31 10.53 -7.80 1.28
CA LEU A 31 11.65 -7.83 0.35
C LEU A 31 12.48 -6.54 0.45
N PRO A 32 13.80 -6.61 0.22
CA PRO A 32 14.68 -5.45 0.40
C PRO A 32 14.51 -4.36 -0.65
N PHE A 33 13.63 -4.54 -1.64
CA PHE A 33 13.39 -3.58 -2.72
C PHE A 33 11.93 -3.12 -2.82
N PHE A 34 11.10 -3.55 -1.87
CA PHE A 34 9.68 -3.21 -1.79
C PHE A 34 9.32 -2.67 -0.42
N ASP A 35 8.33 -1.76 -0.40
CA ASP A 35 7.68 -1.23 0.80
C ASP A 35 8.67 -0.74 1.87
N GLN A 36 9.71 -0.03 1.43
CA GLN A 36 10.68 0.61 2.33
C GLN A 36 10.18 1.98 2.76
N ASP A 37 10.44 2.40 4.01
CA ASP A 37 9.87 3.62 4.60
C ASP A 37 10.14 4.90 3.79
N GLY A 38 11.26 4.98 3.08
CA GLY A 38 11.59 6.13 2.22
C GLY A 38 10.57 6.38 1.10
N VAL A 39 9.74 5.40 0.75
CA VAL A 39 8.67 5.58 -0.24
C VAL A 39 7.65 6.63 0.21
N HIS A 40 7.42 6.75 1.52
CA HIS A 40 6.44 7.69 2.07
C HIS A 40 6.89 9.15 1.90
N GLU A 41 8.20 9.41 1.95
CA GLU A 41 8.73 10.76 1.68
C GLU A 41 8.45 11.19 0.24
N ILE A 42 8.56 10.26 -0.71
CA ILE A 42 8.23 10.50 -2.12
C ILE A 42 6.73 10.82 -2.25
N TYR A 43 5.86 10.06 -1.57
CA TYR A 43 4.43 10.30 -1.68
C TYR A 43 3.95 11.57 -0.99
N ARG A 44 4.59 11.98 0.10
CA ARG A 44 4.36 13.33 0.66
C ARG A 44 4.76 14.42 -0.31
N SER A 45 5.91 14.28 -0.96
CA SER A 45 6.34 15.22 -1.99
C SER A 45 5.38 15.26 -3.19
N TRP A 46 4.85 14.12 -3.61
CA TRP A 46 3.87 14.08 -4.69
C TRP A 46 2.51 14.63 -4.25
N ARG A 47 2.15 14.47 -2.97
CA ARG A 47 0.92 15.03 -2.44
C ARG A 47 0.89 16.55 -2.57
N THR A 48 2.00 17.24 -2.28
CA THR A 48 2.06 18.70 -2.46
C THR A 48 1.84 19.10 -3.92
N ILE A 49 2.42 18.35 -4.86
CA ILE A 49 2.22 18.58 -6.31
C ILE A 49 0.75 18.38 -6.70
N LEU A 50 0.08 17.34 -6.17
CA LEU A 50 -1.33 17.09 -6.45
C LEU A 50 -2.24 18.21 -5.90
N ASP A 51 -1.90 18.77 -4.74
CA ASP A 51 -2.64 19.85 -4.10
C ASP A 51 -2.49 21.21 -4.82
N GLU A 52 -1.48 21.39 -5.69
CA GLU A 52 -1.29 22.61 -6.48
C GLU A 52 -2.31 22.77 -7.62
N TYR A 53 -3.00 21.70 -8.00
CA TYR A 53 -3.96 21.74 -9.11
C TYR A 53 -5.27 22.44 -8.69
N PRO A 54 -5.80 23.39 -9.50
CA PRO A 54 -7.06 24.08 -9.20
C PRO A 54 -8.28 23.14 -9.08
N THR A 55 -8.24 22.01 -9.78
CA THR A 55 -9.23 20.93 -9.64
C THR A 55 -8.58 19.80 -8.85
N PRO A 56 -9.20 19.32 -7.74
CA PRO A 56 -8.63 18.27 -6.92
C PRO A 56 -8.21 17.04 -7.75
N ARG A 57 -6.96 16.61 -7.55
CA ARG A 57 -6.40 15.42 -8.20
C ARG A 57 -6.19 14.34 -7.15
N ILE A 58 -6.50 13.10 -7.53
CA ILE A 58 -6.34 11.94 -6.64
C ILE A 58 -5.15 11.09 -7.04
N GLY A 59 -4.36 10.71 -6.04
CA GLY A 59 -3.34 9.67 -6.15
C GLY A 59 -3.91 8.34 -5.65
N VAL A 60 -3.71 7.27 -6.42
CA VAL A 60 -4.17 5.91 -6.05
C VAL A 60 -2.97 4.97 -6.06
N ALA A 61 -2.63 4.40 -4.92
CA ALA A 61 -1.53 3.45 -4.78
C ALA A 61 -1.94 2.06 -5.26
N GLU A 62 -1.17 1.49 -6.18
CA GLU A 62 -1.11 0.04 -6.33
C GLU A 62 0.07 -0.49 -5.53
N ALA A 63 -0.18 -0.86 -4.27
CA ALA A 63 0.85 -1.30 -3.34
C ALA A 63 0.54 -2.71 -2.81
N TRP A 64 1.42 -3.67 -3.08
CA TRP A 64 1.34 -5.02 -2.53
C TRP A 64 2.12 -5.08 -1.22
N THR A 65 1.47 -4.69 -0.13
CA THR A 65 2.10 -4.60 1.19
C THR A 65 1.87 -5.88 2.02
N PRO A 66 2.77 -6.24 2.95
CA PRO A 66 2.65 -7.45 3.76
C PRO A 66 1.42 -7.46 4.67
N THR A 67 0.92 -6.29 5.08
CA THR A 67 -0.23 -6.15 5.96
C THR A 67 -1.13 -4.97 5.54
N PRO A 68 -2.41 -4.96 5.96
CA PRO A 68 -3.29 -3.80 5.78
C PRO A 68 -2.77 -2.54 6.49
N ASP A 69 -2.09 -2.69 7.63
CA ASP A 69 -1.45 -1.58 8.34
C ASP A 69 -0.37 -0.90 7.50
N ARG A 70 0.45 -1.69 6.78
CA ARG A 70 1.42 -1.13 5.81
C ARG A 70 0.71 -0.43 4.66
N THR A 71 -0.41 -0.96 4.16
CA THR A 71 -1.23 -0.26 3.14
C THR A 71 -1.74 1.09 3.67
N ALA A 72 -2.17 1.15 4.93
CA ALA A 72 -2.70 2.37 5.54
C ALA A 72 -1.70 3.53 5.57
N LEU A 73 -0.39 3.23 5.66
CA LEU A 73 0.64 4.26 5.65
C LEU A 73 0.64 5.08 4.34
N TYR A 74 0.29 4.47 3.20
CA TYR A 74 0.24 5.15 1.90
C TYR A 74 -0.91 6.15 1.77
N VAL A 75 -1.92 6.06 2.64
CA VAL A 75 -3.15 6.85 2.56
C VAL A 75 -3.36 7.77 3.74
N ARG A 76 -2.28 8.10 4.46
CA ARG A 76 -2.30 9.20 5.42
C ARG A 76 -2.69 10.50 4.74
N SER A 77 -3.21 11.44 5.51
CA SER A 77 -3.74 12.71 5.01
C SER A 77 -2.75 13.52 4.15
N ASP A 78 -1.46 13.34 4.40
CA ASP A 78 -0.34 13.99 3.70
C ASP A 78 0.29 13.13 2.59
N GLU A 79 -0.30 11.98 2.23
CA GLU A 79 0.20 11.07 1.19
C GLU A 79 -0.84 10.84 0.08
N LEU A 80 -1.05 9.61 -0.39
CA LEU A 80 -1.99 9.30 -1.46
C LEU A 80 -3.44 9.26 -0.95
N HIS A 81 -4.40 9.35 -1.85
CA HIS A 81 -5.81 9.49 -1.49
C HIS A 81 -6.49 8.13 -1.30
N GLN A 82 -6.03 7.11 -2.02
CA GLN A 82 -6.56 5.75 -1.97
C GLN A 82 -5.44 4.74 -2.23
N ALA A 83 -5.66 3.50 -1.82
CA ALA A 83 -4.85 2.35 -2.19
C ALA A 83 -5.78 1.19 -2.59
N PHE A 84 -5.30 0.31 -3.47
CA PHE A 84 -5.99 -0.96 -3.71
C PHE A 84 -5.94 -1.86 -2.48
N ASN A 85 -7.05 -2.53 -2.19
CA ASN A 85 -7.16 -3.46 -1.08
C ASN A 85 -6.90 -4.90 -1.55
N PHE A 86 -5.64 -5.24 -1.77
CA PHE A 86 -5.25 -6.59 -2.21
C PHE A 86 -5.48 -7.67 -1.16
N HIS A 87 -5.55 -7.31 0.13
CA HIS A 87 -5.91 -8.25 1.20
C HIS A 87 -7.34 -8.75 1.02
N TYR A 88 -8.26 -7.85 0.71
CA TYR A 88 -9.63 -8.21 0.35
C TYR A 88 -9.69 -8.98 -0.98
N LEU A 89 -9.03 -8.48 -2.04
CA LEU A 89 -9.06 -9.11 -3.37
C LEU A 89 -8.61 -10.58 -3.36
N ASN A 90 -7.59 -10.91 -2.56
CA ASN A 90 -7.06 -12.27 -2.46
C ASN A 90 -7.79 -13.13 -1.42
N THR A 91 -8.80 -12.59 -0.74
CA THR A 91 -9.58 -13.33 0.23
C THR A 91 -10.46 -14.36 -0.50
N PRO A 92 -10.45 -15.64 -0.08
CA PRO A 92 -11.32 -16.66 -0.67
C PRO A 92 -12.80 -16.27 -0.60
N TRP A 93 -13.60 -16.75 -1.54
CA TRP A 93 -15.05 -16.59 -1.51
C TRP A 93 -15.70 -17.40 -0.38
N ASN A 94 -15.57 -16.89 0.83
CA ASN A 94 -16.06 -17.45 2.08
C ASN A 94 -16.52 -16.31 2.99
N ALA A 95 -17.75 -16.40 3.50
CA ALA A 95 -18.34 -15.31 4.28
C ALA A 95 -17.55 -14.96 5.55
N GLY A 96 -16.95 -15.97 6.21
CA GLY A 96 -16.14 -15.76 7.42
C GLY A 96 -14.80 -15.11 7.11
N GLU A 97 -14.13 -15.53 6.04
CA GLU A 97 -12.87 -14.92 5.58
C GLU A 97 -13.08 -13.48 5.12
N LEU A 98 -14.11 -13.23 4.29
CA LEU A 98 -14.43 -11.89 3.80
C LEU A 98 -14.77 -10.94 4.94
N ARG A 99 -15.53 -11.39 5.95
CA ARG A 99 -15.81 -10.59 7.15
C ARG A 99 -14.52 -10.18 7.86
N ARG A 100 -13.60 -11.12 8.09
CA ARG A 100 -12.32 -10.81 8.73
C ARG A 100 -11.48 -9.85 7.92
N ALA A 101 -11.43 -10.01 6.59
CA ALA A 101 -10.72 -9.11 5.71
C ALA A 101 -11.32 -7.69 5.73
N ILE A 102 -12.64 -7.58 5.73
CA ILE A 102 -13.38 -6.31 5.88
C ILE A 102 -13.03 -5.64 7.20
N ASP A 103 -13.17 -6.36 8.32
CA ASP A 103 -12.94 -5.83 9.66
C ASP A 103 -11.48 -5.36 9.81
N SER A 104 -10.51 -6.18 9.38
CA SER A 104 -9.08 -5.81 9.41
C SER A 104 -8.77 -4.61 8.52
N SER A 105 -9.37 -4.52 7.32
CA SER A 105 -9.15 -3.39 6.42
C SER A 105 -9.69 -2.08 7.02
N LEU A 106 -10.85 -2.14 7.68
CA LEU A 106 -11.42 -0.98 8.35
C LEU A 106 -10.59 -0.57 9.57
N ASP A 107 -10.17 -1.54 10.39
CA ASP A 107 -9.40 -1.28 11.60
C ASP A 107 -8.03 -0.66 11.29
N SER A 108 -7.36 -1.08 10.22
CA SER A 108 -6.08 -0.50 9.79
C SER A 108 -6.22 0.90 9.19
N MET A 109 -7.34 1.22 8.54
CA MET A 109 -7.55 2.54 7.90
C MET A 109 -8.05 3.61 8.88
N ARG A 110 -8.76 3.22 9.94
CA ARG A 110 -9.30 4.15 10.96
C ARG A 110 -8.22 5.05 11.60
N PRO A 111 -7.04 4.54 12.04
CA PRO A 111 -6.00 5.37 12.65
C PRO A 111 -5.48 6.51 11.77
N VAL A 112 -5.52 6.33 10.43
CA VAL A 112 -5.06 7.33 9.46
C VAL A 112 -6.20 8.17 8.88
N GLY A 113 -7.45 7.95 9.34
CA GLY A 113 -8.62 8.71 8.90
C GLY A 113 -9.01 8.48 7.43
N ALA A 114 -8.57 7.38 6.82
CA ALA A 114 -8.80 7.08 5.41
C ALA A 114 -9.97 6.10 5.20
N PRO A 115 -10.67 6.17 4.05
CA PRO A 115 -11.63 5.15 3.67
C PRO A 115 -10.91 3.87 3.21
N SER A 116 -11.56 2.71 3.37
CA SER A 116 -11.13 1.47 2.72
C SER A 116 -11.70 1.38 1.30
N THR A 117 -11.02 0.65 0.41
CA THR A 117 -11.48 0.33 -0.94
C THR A 117 -11.86 -1.15 -1.05
N TRP A 118 -12.74 -1.46 -2.00
CA TRP A 118 -13.22 -2.82 -2.25
C TRP A 118 -13.04 -3.09 -3.74
N VAL A 119 -12.00 -3.86 -4.07
CA VAL A 119 -11.61 -4.22 -5.44
C VAL A 119 -11.55 -5.73 -5.58
#